data_AF-A0A5P0ZSW3-F1
#
_entry.id   AF-A0A5P0ZSW3-F1
#
_cell.length_a   1.000
_cell.length_b   1.000
_cell.length_c   1.000
_cell.angle_alpha   90.00
_cell.angle_beta   90.00
_cell.angle_gamma   90.00
#
_symmetry.space_group_name_H-M   'P 1'
#
loop_
_entity.id
_entity.type
_entity.pdbx_description
1 polymer ?
#
loop_
_entity_poly.entity_id
_entity_poly.type
_entity_poly.pdbx_seq_one_letter_code
_entity_poly.pdbx_strand_id
1 'polypeptide(L)'
;MKIAVQLDSDRNILFVNDTSEDGAKSQVKLFSDKGWTLVESDPAFSIDQKYLWTVRESDGKLVHIATNLTPDEESQKSNTELTNLVIDQETDIEQIKQSITELTNNQLKNNTSEISDKQEETK
;
A
#
# COMPACT_ATOMS: atom_id res chain seq x y z
N MET A 1 20.81 -0.95 12.01
CA MET A 1 21.57 -0.16 13.00
C MET A 1 20.55 0.38 13.96
N LYS A 2 20.77 0.22 15.26
CA LYS A 2 19.83 0.77 16.25
C LYS A 2 20.11 2.23 16.56
N ILE A 3 19.05 3.00 16.71
CA ILE A 3 19.05 4.39 17.17
C ILE A 3 18.20 4.50 18.44
N ALA A 4 18.44 5.55 19.22
CA ALA A 4 17.61 5.86 20.37
C ALA A 4 16.70 7.03 20.02
N VAL A 5 15.41 6.91 20.33
CA VAL A 5 14.43 7.97 20.15
C VAL A 5 13.73 8.26 21.48
N GLN A 6 13.55 9.53 21.80
CA GLN A 6 12.80 9.96 22.97
C GLN A 6 11.37 10.26 22.57
N LEU A 7 10.42 9.64 23.26
CA LEU A 7 8.98 9.81 23.00
C LEU A 7 8.35 10.71 24.07
N ASP A 8 7.40 11.55 23.65
CA ASP A 8 6.47 12.21 24.57
C ASP A 8 5.29 11.30 24.96
N SER A 9 4.32 11.84 25.71
CA SER A 9 3.13 11.10 26.14
C SER A 9 2.21 10.67 24.99
N ASP A 10 2.25 11.39 23.87
CA ASP A 10 1.49 11.09 22.65
C ASP A 10 2.31 10.24 21.68
N ARG A 11 3.49 9.78 22.12
CA ARG A 11 4.45 8.99 21.35
C ARG A 11 5.04 9.71 20.14
N ASN A 12 5.04 11.04 20.13
CA ASN A 12 5.80 11.79 19.12
C ASN A 12 7.30 11.72 19.44
N ILE A 13 8.13 11.65 18.40
CA ILE A 13 9.59 11.66 18.56
C ILE A 13 10.08 13.09 18.83
N LEU A 14 10.57 13.32 20.04
CA LEU A 14 11.15 14.61 20.46
C LEU A 14 12.63 14.71 20.08
N PHE A 15 13.42 13.69 20.42
CA PHE A 15 14.87 13.67 20.25
C PHE A 15 15.32 12.33 19.67
N VAL A 16 16.45 12.36 18.98
CA VAL A 16 17.07 11.20 18.35
C VAL A 16 18.56 11.19 18.70
N ASN A 17 19.09 10.03 19.02
CA ASN A 17 20.53 9.76 19.08
C ASN A 17 20.84 8.60 18.12
N ASP A 18 21.40 8.95 16.97
CA ASP A 18 21.80 8.07 15.88
C ASP A 18 23.32 8.03 15.66
N THR A 19 24.10 8.60 16.59
CA THR A 19 25.56 8.75 16.47
C THR A 19 26.29 7.41 16.30
N SER A 20 25.84 6.37 17.02
CA SER A 20 26.30 4.99 16.90
C SER A 20 25.34 4.07 17.66
N GLU A 21 25.37 2.78 17.35
CA GLU A 21 24.54 1.80 18.06
C GLU A 21 24.88 1.71 19.56
N ASP A 22 26.15 1.81 19.93
CA ASP A 22 26.57 1.83 21.34
C ASP A 22 26.17 3.14 22.05
N GLY A 23 26.22 4.26 21.33
CA GLY A 23 25.72 5.56 21.79
C GLY A 23 24.21 5.50 22.06
N ALA A 24 23.43 4.94 21.15
CA ALA A 24 22.00 4.73 21.29
C ALA A 24 21.65 3.82 22.49
N LYS A 25 22.33 2.67 22.62
CA LYS A 25 22.16 1.76 23.76
C LYS A 25 22.49 2.45 25.09
N SER A 26 23.58 3.22 25.12
CA SER A 26 24.00 3.96 26.31
C SER A 26 23.00 5.04 26.68
N GLN A 27 22.44 5.77 25.70
CA GLN A 27 21.41 6.78 25.91
C GLN A 27 20.18 6.19 26.61
N VAL A 28 19.65 5.08 26.09
CA VAL A 28 18.47 4.41 26.67
C VAL A 28 18.77 3.88 28.07
N LYS A 29 19.98 3.34 28.31
CA LYS A 29 20.37 2.83 29.62
C LYS A 29 20.53 3.93 30.67
N LEU A 30 21.13 5.07 30.31
CA LEU A 30 21.42 6.17 31.24
C LEU A 30 20.18 7.03 31.56
N PHE A 31 19.19 7.04 30.66
CA PHE A 31 18.00 7.87 30.76
C PHE A 31 16.71 7.05 30.61
N SER A 32 16.70 5.85 31.19
CA SER A 32 15.59 4.90 31.09
C SER A 32 14.25 5.43 31.65
N ASP A 33 14.32 6.40 32.55
CA ASP A 33 13.18 7.10 33.16
C ASP A 33 12.66 8.29 32.32
N LYS A 34 13.30 8.60 31.19
CA LYS A 34 12.98 9.79 30.38
C LYS A 34 12.29 9.49 29.05
N GLY A 35 11.73 8.30 28.88
CA GLY A 35 11.00 7.93 27.65
C GLY A 35 11.90 7.67 26.44
N TRP A 36 13.18 7.36 26.66
CA TRP A 36 14.07 6.89 25.59
C TRP A 36 13.78 5.44 25.26
N THR A 37 13.63 5.14 23.97
CA THR A 37 13.46 3.78 23.45
C THR A 37 14.48 3.49 22.37
N LEU A 38 14.89 2.22 22.28
CA LEU A 38 15.85 1.74 21.29
C LEU A 38 15.05 1.13 20.12
N VAL A 39 15.30 1.59 18.91
CA VAL A 39 14.58 1.15 17.70
C VAL A 39 15.55 0.84 16.57
N GLU A 40 15.16 -0.04 15.65
CA GLU A 40 15.89 -0.17 14.39
C GLU A 40 15.67 1.09 13.55
N SER A 41 16.76 1.64 13.02
CA SER A 41 16.69 2.74 12.07
C SER A 41 16.07 2.27 10.77
N ASP A 42 15.26 3.13 10.16
CA ASP A 42 14.75 2.96 8.81
C ASP A 42 15.54 3.89 7.85
N PRO A 43 15.94 3.46 6.64
CA PRO A 43 16.61 4.31 5.67
C PRO A 43 15.79 5.53 5.21
N ALA A 44 14.46 5.46 5.26
CA ALA A 44 13.57 6.56 4.93
C ALA A 44 13.38 7.53 6.11
N PHE A 45 13.81 7.16 7.32
CA PHE A 45 13.72 8.02 8.48
C PHE A 45 14.67 9.22 8.35
N SER A 46 14.13 10.41 8.58
CA SER A 46 14.89 11.67 8.62
C SER A 46 14.64 12.40 9.92
N ILE A 47 15.71 12.83 10.60
CA ILE A 47 15.62 13.59 11.85
C ILE A 47 14.88 14.92 11.63
N ASP A 48 15.08 15.57 10.48
CA ASP A 48 14.40 16.82 10.13
C ASP A 48 12.89 16.65 9.95
N GLN A 49 12.45 15.42 9.67
CA GLN A 49 11.06 15.04 9.46
C GLN A 49 10.53 14.10 10.54
N LYS A 50 11.22 13.97 11.68
CA LYS A 50 10.85 13.05 12.77
C LYS A 50 9.41 13.24 13.29
N TYR A 51 8.83 14.43 13.10
CA TYR A 51 7.44 14.74 13.46
C TYR A 51 6.39 13.97 12.64
N LEU A 52 6.80 13.31 11.55
CA LEU A 52 5.96 12.41 10.76
C LEU A 52 5.99 10.96 11.30
N TRP A 53 6.82 10.68 12.29
CA TRP A 53 7.18 9.34 12.72
C TRP A 53 6.88 9.09 14.20
N THR A 54 6.58 7.83 14.51
CA THR A 54 6.44 7.34 15.88
C THR A 54 7.03 5.93 15.98
N VAL A 55 7.04 5.38 17.19
CA VAL A 55 7.38 3.98 17.46
C VAL A 55 6.10 3.24 17.76
N ARG A 56 5.75 2.28 16.91
CA ARG A 56 4.54 1.47 17.05
C ARG A 56 4.65 0.52 18.24
N GLU A 57 3.59 0.44 19.05
CA GLU A 57 3.63 -0.29 20.31
C GLU A 57 3.69 -1.81 20.16
N SER A 58 3.05 -2.34 19.11
CA SER A 58 2.95 -3.79 18.90
C SER A 58 4.28 -4.47 18.59
N ASP A 59 5.19 -3.78 17.92
CA ASP A 59 6.45 -4.35 17.42
C ASP A 59 7.68 -3.46 17.62
N GLY A 60 7.54 -2.25 18.17
CA GLY A 60 8.64 -1.33 18.43
C GLY A 60 9.29 -0.75 17.17
N LYS A 61 8.64 -0.85 16.00
CA LYS A 61 9.17 -0.33 14.74
C LYS A 61 8.90 1.17 14.57
N LEU A 62 9.80 1.84 13.85
CA LEU A 62 9.55 3.19 13.34
C LEU A 62 8.50 3.12 12.23
N VAL A 63 7.44 3.91 12.38
CA VAL A 63 6.32 3.98 11.45
C VAL A 63 5.92 5.41 11.18
N HIS A 64 5.29 5.67 10.04
CA HIS A 64 4.62 6.94 9.82
C HIS A 64 3.37 7.05 10.68
N ILE A 65 3.18 8.21 11.32
CA ILE A 65 2.02 8.49 12.18
C ILE A 65 0.71 8.35 11.40
N ALA A 66 0.69 8.80 10.14
CA ALA A 66 -0.52 8.84 9.32
C ALA A 66 -1.10 7.47 8.99
N THR A 67 -0.24 6.46 8.82
CA THR A 67 -0.62 5.11 8.38
C THR A 67 -0.44 4.07 9.48
N ASN A 68 0.37 4.38 10.50
CA ASN A 68 0.86 3.44 11.50
C ASN A 68 1.56 2.21 10.86
N LEU A 69 2.21 2.41 9.71
CA LEU A 69 2.94 1.40 8.95
C LEU A 69 4.41 1.82 8.76
N THR A 70 5.30 0.84 8.61
CA THR A 70 6.66 1.11 8.10
C THR A 70 6.59 1.49 6.62
N PRO A 71 7.60 2.18 6.06
CA PRO A 71 7.67 2.45 4.62
C PRO A 71 7.55 1.19 3.74
N ASP A 72 8.14 0.08 4.19
CA ASP A 72 8.02 -1.21 3.51
C ASP A 72 6.58 -1.74 3.51
N GLU A 73 5.89 -1.65 4.65
CA GLU A 73 4.49 -2.05 4.79
C GLU A 73 3.55 -1.16 3.95
N GLU A 74 3.81 0.15 3.89
CA GLU A 74 3.10 1.09 3.01
C GLU A 74 3.31 0.74 1.53
N SER A 75 4.53 0.42 1.15
CA SER A 75 4.88 0.02 -0.22
C SER A 75 4.20 -1.29 -0.60
N GLN A 76 4.22 -2.29 0.29
CA GLN A 76 3.51 -3.56 0.09
C GLN A 76 2.01 -3.36 -0.04
N LYS A 77 1.41 -2.53 0.81
CA LYS A 77 -0.01 -2.20 0.74
C LYS A 77 -0.36 -1.53 -0.59
N SER A 78 0.41 -0.50 -0.99
CA SER A 78 0.20 0.22 -2.24
C SER A 78 0.34 -0.69 -3.47
N ASN A 79 1.35 -1.57 -3.48
CA ASN A 79 1.52 -2.55 -4.55
C ASN A 79 0.39 -3.58 -4.61
N THR A 80 -0.12 -4.01 -3.45
CA THR A 80 -1.26 -4.93 -3.37
C THR A 80 -2.52 -4.27 -3.92
N GLU A 81 -2.79 -3.03 -3.52
CA GLU A 81 -3.93 -2.24 -4.02
C GLU A 81 -3.84 -2.04 -5.54
N LEU A 82 -2.65 -1.69 -6.06
CA LEU A 82 -2.43 -1.55 -7.49
C LEU A 82 -2.60 -2.87 -8.25
N THR A 83 -2.12 -3.98 -7.69
CA THR A 83 -2.28 -5.32 -8.29
C THR A 83 -3.74 -5.73 -8.40
N ASN A 84 -4.52 -5.50 -7.33
CA ASN A 84 -5.95 -5.80 -7.34
C ASN A 84 -6.70 -4.95 -8.37
N LEU A 85 -6.37 -3.65 -8.48
CA LEU A 85 -6.96 -2.78 -9.49
C LEU A 85 -6.70 -3.29 -10.92
N VAL A 86 -5.49 -3.80 -11.20
CA VAL A 86 -5.15 -4.36 -12.51
C VAL A 86 -5.95 -5.64 -12.78
N ILE A 87 -6.10 -6.52 -11.79
CA ILE A 87 -6.89 -7.77 -11.92
C ILE A 87 -8.37 -7.44 -12.20
N ASP A 88 -8.94 -6.46 -11.50
CA ASP A 88 -10.32 -6.02 -11.71
C ASP A 88 -10.49 -5.47 -13.14
N GLN A 89 -9.55 -4.66 -13.61
CA GLN A 89 -9.55 -4.14 -14.98
C GLN A 89 -9.44 -5.24 -16.05
N GLU A 90 -8.61 -6.26 -15.83
CA GLU A 90 -8.50 -7.42 -16.75
C GLU A 90 -9.82 -8.19 -16.82
N THR A 91 -10.48 -8.36 -15.67
CA THR A 91 -11.79 -9.01 -15.57
C THR A 91 -12.87 -8.23 -16.34
N ASP A 92 -12.92 -6.92 -16.17
CA ASP A 92 -13.85 -6.04 -16.89
C ASP A 92 -13.63 -6.11 -18.42
N ILE A 93 -12.36 -6.12 -18.86
CA ILE A 93 -12.01 -6.27 -20.28
C ILE A 93 -12.51 -7.61 -20.84
N GLU A 94 -12.41 -8.69 -20.07
CA GLU A 94 -12.91 -10.00 -20.49
C GLU A 94 -14.43 -10.02 -20.63
N GLN A 95 -15.17 -9.44 -19.68
CA GLN A 95 -16.62 -9.32 -19.74
C GLN A 95 -17.09 -8.47 -20.93
N ILE A 96 -16.38 -7.37 -21.23
CA ILE A 96 -16.64 -6.53 -22.41
C ILE A 96 -16.42 -7.34 -23.70
N LYS A 97 -15.33 -8.13 -23.80
CA LYS A 97 -15.06 -8.99 -24.97
C LYS A 97 -16.17 -10.03 -25.17
N GLN A 98 -16.65 -10.65 -24.10
CA GLN A 98 -17.76 -11.60 -24.16
C GLN A 98 -19.05 -10.92 -24.65
N SER A 99 -19.40 -9.76 -24.08
CA SER A 99 -20.57 -8.99 -24.48
C SER A 99 -20.51 -8.55 -25.95
N ILE A 100 -19.34 -8.10 -26.44
CA ILE A 100 -19.13 -7.76 -27.85
C ILE A 100 -19.30 -9.01 -28.74
N THR A 101 -18.76 -10.15 -28.31
CA THR A 101 -18.88 -11.42 -29.04
C THR A 101 -20.35 -11.86 -29.14
N GLU A 102 -21.10 -11.77 -28.05
CA GLU A 102 -22.53 -12.05 -28.02
C GLU A 102 -23.33 -11.10 -28.92
N LEU A 103 -23.07 -9.80 -28.84
CA LEU A 103 -23.71 -8.79 -29.70
C LEU A 103 -23.43 -9.07 -31.18
N THR A 104 -22.17 -9.36 -31.53
CA THR A 104 -21.75 -9.69 -32.90
C THR A 104 -22.47 -10.94 -33.39
N ASN A 105 -22.54 -11.99 -32.57
CA ASN A 105 -23.25 -13.22 -32.90
C ASN A 105 -24.76 -13.00 -33.09
N ASN A 106 -25.37 -12.16 -32.24
CA ASN A 106 -26.79 -11.81 -32.37
C ASN A 106 -27.06 -11.01 -33.65
N GLN A 107 -26.19 -10.06 -34.02
CA GLN A 107 -26.28 -9.32 -35.28
C GLN A 107 -26.15 -10.23 -36.50
N LEU A 108 -25.20 -11.17 -36.49
CA LEU A 108 -25.01 -12.14 -37.58
C LEU A 108 -26.26 -13.03 -37.75
N LYS A 109 -26.83 -13.55 -36.66
CA LYS A 109 -28.05 -14.37 -36.69
C LYS A 109 -29.25 -13.59 -37.25
N ASN A 110 -29.46 -12.36 -36.79
CA ASN A 110 -30.57 -11.53 -37.26
C ASN A 110 -30.45 -11.21 -38.75
N ASN A 111 -29.25 -10.86 -39.23
CA ASN A 111 -29.02 -10.63 -40.65
C ASN A 111 -29.22 -11.88 -41.52
N THR A 112 -28.96 -13.07 -40.97
CA THR A 112 -29.17 -14.34 -41.69
C THR A 112 -30.66 -14.68 -41.78
N SER A 113 -31.44 -14.40 -40.73
CA SER A 113 -32.91 -14.56 -40.71
C SER A 113 -33.59 -13.67 -41.75
N GLU A 114 -33.21 -12.39 -41.83
CA GLU A 114 -33.81 -11.46 -42.79
C GLU A 114 -33.55 -11.82 -44.26
N ILE A 115 -32.43 -12.51 -44.56
CA ILE A 115 -32.11 -12.98 -45.92
C ILE A 115 -32.94 -14.23 -46.26
N SER A 116 -33.16 -15.13 -45.29
CA SER A 116 -34.02 -16.31 -45.44
C SER A 116 -35.46 -15.90 -45.78
N ASP A 117 -36.03 -14.96 -45.01
CA ASP A 117 -37.44 -14.58 -45.14
C ASP A 117 -37.71 -13.83 -46.46
N LYS A 118 -36.76 -13.02 -46.95
CA LYS A 118 -36.86 -12.32 -48.24
C LYS A 118 -36.77 -13.24 -49.47
N GLN A 119 -36.17 -14.44 -49.34
CA GLN A 119 -36.10 -15.42 -50.43
C GLN A 119 -37.36 -16.27 -50.56
N GLU A 120 -38.19 -16.38 -49.51
CA GLU A 120 -39.48 -17.07 -49.57
C GLU A 120 -40.61 -16.19 -50.12
N GLU A 121 -40.60 -14.87 -49.90
CA GLU A 121 -41.63 -13.96 -50.42
C GLU A 121 -41.54 -13.68 -51.95
N THR A 122 -40.47 -14.10 -52.63
CA THR A 122 -40.26 -13.86 -54.08
C THR A 122 -40.56 -15.07 -54.99
N LYS A 123 -41.17 -16.13 -54.48
CA LYS A 123 -41.66 -17.29 -55.26
C LYS A 123 -43.17 -17.28 -55.45
#